data_AF-A0A223KVY0-F1
#
_entry.id   AF-A0A223KVY0-F1
#
_cell.length_a   1.000
_cell.length_b   1.000
_cell.length_c   1.000
_cell.angle_alpha   90.00
_cell.angle_beta   90.00
_cell.angle_gamma   90.00
#
_symmetry.space_group_name_H-M   'P 1'
#
loop_
_entity.id
_entity.type
_entity.pdbx_description
1 polymer ?
#
loop_
_entity_poly.entity_id
_entity_poly.type
_entity_poly.pdbx_seq_one_letter_code
_entity_poly.pdbx_strand_id
1 'polypeptide(L)'
;MLTNKKLLLGLSALFLIVAVTVFGTIAYFSKSFTSSNNVVTAATFNVDVVNADGQTIKDGEFHLDGNLFPGMEPLEAYTFHINKNETNVPVEYSVSLTPTGELLVNDESPLNLTLQRLMNDEWVTVDYAATFRPERDVEKYRVMVDWPHGNNDIAFQGKSGNVKIEVVATQVAPEEEPTEPEGPPYYTGEVKFKATHNGSTRTTTNKEVVFYTNDNGMRVVEILMGDGNGDFETRVGKVTVTEELHNGIMYFRVVTENEYYASPTQAWRSRVDRLDLSVEGVVNFPATLSPYLSIESEALYNWFQN
;
A
#
# COMPACT_ATOMS: atom_id res chain seq x y z
N MET A 1 -20.11 -52.30 69.17
CA MET A 1 -21.18 -52.59 68.19
C MET A 1 -21.85 -51.28 67.77
N LEU A 2 -21.35 -50.61 66.72
CA LEU A 2 -22.16 -49.62 66.03
C LEU A 2 -23.20 -50.38 65.22
N THR A 3 -24.46 -50.17 65.54
CA THR A 3 -25.61 -50.83 64.90
C THR A 3 -25.61 -50.54 63.39
N ASN A 4 -25.69 -51.60 62.57
CA ASN A 4 -25.63 -51.57 61.09
C ASN A 4 -26.56 -50.54 60.41
N LYS A 5 -27.55 -49.99 61.11
CA LYS A 5 -28.44 -48.93 60.62
C LYS A 5 -27.80 -47.54 60.59
N LYS A 6 -26.85 -47.23 61.47
CA LYS A 6 -26.15 -45.93 61.50
C LYS A 6 -25.06 -45.82 60.44
N LEU A 7 -24.45 -46.96 60.07
CA LEU A 7 -23.45 -47.03 59.00
C LEU A 7 -24.10 -46.87 57.61
N LEU A 8 -25.27 -47.48 57.40
CA LEU A 8 -26.04 -47.39 56.15
C LEU A 8 -26.59 -45.97 55.89
N LEU A 9 -27.02 -45.25 56.93
CA LEU A 9 -27.44 -43.85 56.83
C LEU A 9 -26.27 -42.88 56.57
N GLY A 10 -25.07 -43.19 57.09
CA GLY A 10 -23.87 -42.41 56.80
C GLY A 10 -23.38 -42.60 55.37
N LEU A 11 -23.43 -43.83 54.85
CA LEU A 11 -23.05 -44.15 53.49
C LEU A 11 -24.02 -43.58 52.45
N SER A 12 -25.33 -43.61 52.70
CA SER A 12 -26.32 -43.01 51.79
C SER A 12 -26.25 -41.48 51.76
N ALA A 13 -25.97 -40.83 52.90
CA ALA A 13 -25.75 -39.38 52.94
C ALA A 13 -24.47 -38.97 52.19
N LEU A 14 -23.38 -39.75 52.31
CA LEU A 14 -22.13 -39.50 51.59
C LEU A 14 -22.30 -39.72 50.07
N PHE A 15 -23.07 -40.74 49.66
CA PHE A 15 -23.37 -41.00 48.26
C PHE A 15 -24.24 -39.90 47.63
N LEU A 16 -25.19 -39.33 48.39
CA LEU A 16 -26.00 -38.20 47.92
C LEU A 16 -25.17 -36.92 47.74
N ILE A 17 -24.19 -36.66 48.63
CA ILE A 17 -23.31 -35.48 48.55
C ILE A 17 -22.33 -35.59 47.37
N VAL A 18 -21.83 -36.79 47.08
CA VAL A 18 -20.97 -37.04 45.91
C VAL A 18 -21.77 -37.00 44.60
N ALA A 19 -23.02 -37.48 44.58
CA ALA A 19 -23.87 -37.38 43.39
C ALA A 19 -24.27 -35.93 43.05
N VAL A 20 -24.49 -35.07 44.06
CA VAL A 20 -24.81 -33.63 43.83
C VAL A 20 -23.59 -32.83 43.37
N THR A 21 -22.36 -33.26 43.71
CA THR A 21 -21.13 -32.56 43.28
C THR A 21 -20.67 -32.94 41.87
N VAL A 22 -21.03 -34.11 41.33
CA VAL A 22 -20.70 -34.48 39.94
C VAL A 22 -21.63 -33.81 38.90
N PHE A 23 -22.85 -33.42 39.29
CA PHE A 23 -23.77 -32.67 38.41
C PHE A 23 -23.71 -31.14 38.61
N GLY A 24 -22.93 -30.66 39.57
CA GLY A 24 -22.73 -29.23 39.83
C GLY A 24 -21.46 -28.72 39.17
N THR A 25 -21.61 -27.81 38.20
CA THR A 25 -20.58 -26.91 37.64
C THR A 25 -19.58 -27.48 36.63
N ILE A 26 -20.07 -28.04 35.52
CA ILE A 26 -19.52 -27.61 34.23
C ILE A 26 -20.45 -26.51 33.74
N ALA A 27 -20.15 -25.26 34.10
CA ALA A 27 -20.77 -24.13 33.45
C ALA A 27 -20.21 -24.08 32.02
N TYR A 28 -20.88 -24.78 31.09
CA TYR A 28 -20.70 -24.54 29.67
C TYR A 28 -21.21 -23.13 29.41
N PHE A 29 -20.34 -22.13 29.52
CA PHE A 29 -20.61 -20.80 29.00
C PHE A 29 -20.56 -20.87 27.48
N SER A 30 -21.64 -21.38 26.87
CA SER A 30 -21.93 -21.11 25.48
C SER A 30 -22.58 -19.74 25.42
N LYS A 31 -21.78 -18.73 25.07
CA LYS A 31 -22.31 -17.39 24.80
C LYS A 31 -22.74 -17.35 23.33
N SER A 32 -23.98 -17.75 23.06
CA SER A 32 -24.57 -17.52 21.73
C SER A 32 -24.98 -16.05 21.61
N PHE A 33 -24.27 -15.31 20.76
CA PHE A 33 -24.71 -14.01 20.29
C PHE A 33 -25.62 -14.21 19.09
N THR A 34 -26.88 -13.83 19.24
CA THR A 34 -27.81 -13.69 18.10
C THR A 34 -27.98 -12.21 17.87
N SER A 35 -27.31 -11.65 16.86
CA SER A 35 -27.58 -10.29 16.41
C SER A 35 -28.80 -10.34 15.47
N SER A 36 -29.97 -10.00 16.01
CA SER A 36 -31.14 -9.66 15.21
C SER A 36 -31.03 -8.20 14.80
N ASN A 37 -30.88 -7.96 13.49
CA ASN A 37 -30.49 -6.72 12.78
C ASN A 37 -29.04 -6.64 12.26
N ASN A 38 -28.40 -7.79 11.96
CA ASN A 38 -27.29 -7.76 11.00
C ASN A 38 -27.82 -7.42 9.60
N VAL A 39 -27.88 -6.14 9.26
CA VAL A 39 -27.98 -5.72 7.87
C VAL A 39 -26.59 -5.86 7.29
N VAL A 40 -26.37 -6.93 6.52
CA VAL A 40 -25.18 -7.05 5.66
C VAL A 40 -25.43 -6.15 4.45
N THR A 41 -24.92 -4.94 4.50
CA THR A 41 -24.94 -4.02 3.36
C THR A 41 -23.78 -4.40 2.45
N ALA A 42 -24.05 -4.75 1.20
CA ALA A 42 -22.99 -4.86 0.20
C ALA A 42 -22.24 -3.54 0.12
N ALA A 43 -20.92 -3.58 -0.04
CA ALA A 43 -20.16 -2.36 -0.22
C ALA A 43 -20.67 -1.57 -1.44
N THR A 44 -20.77 -0.26 -1.31
CA THR A 44 -21.10 0.61 -2.45
C THR A 44 -19.93 0.59 -3.42
N PHE A 45 -20.21 0.20 -4.67
CA PHE A 45 -19.32 0.30 -5.81
C PHE A 45 -20.04 1.13 -6.87
N ASN A 46 -19.56 2.34 -7.09
CA ASN A 46 -20.13 3.31 -8.00
C ASN A 46 -18.99 4.14 -8.61
N VAL A 47 -18.66 3.83 -9.86
CA VAL A 47 -17.61 4.50 -10.62
C VAL A 47 -18.27 5.10 -11.86
N ASP A 48 -18.17 6.42 -11.99
CA ASP A 48 -18.71 7.17 -13.13
C ASP A 48 -17.58 7.75 -13.96
N VAL A 49 -17.71 7.66 -15.28
CA VAL A 49 -16.83 8.37 -16.22
C VAL A 49 -17.57 9.59 -16.74
N VAL A 50 -16.98 10.77 -16.59
CA VAL A 50 -17.62 12.05 -16.97
C VAL A 50 -16.70 12.90 -17.85
N ASN A 51 -17.28 13.75 -18.70
CA ASN A 51 -16.52 14.72 -19.48
C ASN A 51 -16.03 15.91 -18.62
N ALA A 52 -15.30 16.84 -19.22
CA ALA A 52 -14.82 18.06 -18.54
C ALA A 52 -15.95 18.88 -17.88
N ASP A 53 -17.17 18.82 -18.41
CA ASP A 53 -18.37 19.50 -17.89
C ASP A 53 -19.12 18.69 -16.81
N GLY A 54 -18.62 17.51 -16.44
CA GLY A 54 -19.22 16.65 -15.41
C GLY A 54 -20.41 15.81 -15.88
N GLN A 55 -20.64 15.70 -17.18
CA GLN A 55 -21.70 14.87 -17.75
C GLN A 55 -21.23 13.42 -17.96
N THR A 56 -22.03 12.44 -17.56
CA THR A 56 -21.72 11.01 -17.74
C THR A 56 -21.49 10.67 -19.21
N ILE A 57 -20.34 10.07 -19.48
CA ILE A 57 -19.96 9.55 -20.79
C ILE A 57 -20.53 8.12 -20.90
N LYS A 58 -21.35 7.86 -21.92
CA LYS A 58 -21.79 6.50 -22.28
C LYS A 58 -20.72 5.84 -23.15
N ASP A 59 -20.83 4.52 -23.40
CA ASP A 59 -20.04 3.84 -24.43
C ASP A 59 -20.03 4.69 -25.70
N GLY A 60 -18.89 5.31 -25.99
CA GLY A 60 -18.81 6.42 -26.91
C GLY A 60 -17.48 6.44 -27.64
N GLU A 61 -17.56 6.54 -28.96
CA GLU A 61 -16.44 6.92 -29.81
C GLU A 61 -16.35 8.45 -29.78
N PHE A 62 -15.16 9.01 -29.55
CA PHE A 62 -14.95 10.43 -29.76
C PHE A 62 -14.27 10.64 -31.11
N HIS A 63 -14.74 11.66 -31.83
CA HIS A 63 -14.15 12.08 -33.09
C HIS A 63 -12.99 13.01 -32.78
N LEU A 64 -11.85 12.79 -33.44
CA LEU A 64 -10.76 13.76 -33.46
C LEU A 64 -11.22 14.94 -34.34
N ASP A 65 -11.96 15.87 -33.75
CA ASP A 65 -12.43 17.06 -34.44
C ASP A 65 -11.29 18.08 -34.55
N GLY A 66 -10.83 18.33 -35.77
CA GLY A 66 -9.78 19.32 -36.04
C GLY A 66 -9.11 19.10 -37.39
N ASN A 67 -8.56 20.16 -37.97
CA ASN A 67 -7.63 20.00 -39.09
C ASN A 67 -6.31 19.50 -38.49
N LEU A 68 -6.13 18.18 -38.40
CA LEU A 68 -4.84 17.59 -38.10
C LEU A 68 -3.94 17.74 -39.34
N PHE A 69 -2.73 18.24 -39.16
CA PHE A 69 -1.78 18.42 -40.26
C PHE A 69 -0.36 18.09 -39.79
N PRO A 70 0.50 17.63 -40.71
CA PRO A 70 1.88 17.33 -40.38
C PRO A 70 2.63 18.53 -39.78
N GLY A 71 3.39 18.28 -38.72
CA GLY A 71 4.17 19.28 -38.00
C GLY A 71 3.36 20.15 -37.04
N MET A 72 2.11 19.78 -36.73
CA MET A 72 1.33 20.49 -35.71
C MET A 72 1.89 20.28 -34.30
N GLU A 73 1.73 21.30 -33.46
CA GLU A 73 1.95 21.15 -32.01
C GLU A 73 0.95 20.15 -31.42
N PRO A 74 1.33 19.41 -30.37
CA PRO A 74 0.42 18.48 -29.69
C PRO A 74 -0.87 19.16 -29.24
N LEU A 75 -2.00 18.59 -29.63
CA LEU A 75 -3.33 19.09 -29.33
C LEU A 75 -3.98 18.21 -28.25
N GLU A 76 -4.64 18.85 -27.28
CA GLU A 76 -5.55 18.16 -26.37
C GLU A 76 -6.84 17.83 -27.12
N ALA A 77 -7.02 16.55 -27.47
CA ALA A 77 -8.14 16.09 -28.27
C ALA A 77 -9.37 15.76 -27.44
N TYR A 78 -9.19 15.29 -26.21
CA TYR A 78 -10.28 14.87 -25.34
C TYR A 78 -9.88 14.88 -23.87
N THR A 79 -10.81 15.24 -22.98
CA THR A 79 -10.60 15.26 -21.52
C THR A 79 -11.78 14.61 -20.81
N PHE A 80 -11.47 13.72 -19.88
CA PHE A 80 -12.47 13.00 -19.09
C PHE A 80 -11.98 12.75 -17.66
N HIS A 81 -12.91 12.47 -16.76
CA HIS A 81 -12.64 12.16 -15.36
C HIS A 81 -13.23 10.81 -14.99
N ILE A 82 -12.56 10.10 -14.10
CA ILE A 82 -13.08 8.91 -13.43
C ILE A 82 -13.38 9.31 -11.99
N ASN A 83 -14.65 9.23 -11.61
CA ASN A 83 -15.14 9.59 -10.28
C ASN A 83 -15.41 8.32 -9.47
N LYS A 84 -14.70 8.18 -8.35
CA LYS A 84 -14.94 7.15 -7.34
C LYS A 84 -16.07 7.61 -6.41
N ASN A 85 -17.30 7.59 -6.91
CA ASN A 85 -18.47 8.09 -6.18
C ASN A 85 -18.84 7.12 -5.05
N GLU A 86 -18.74 7.56 -3.79
CA GLU A 86 -19.20 6.79 -2.63
C GLU A 86 -18.65 5.34 -2.54
N THR A 87 -17.57 5.04 -3.27
CA THR A 87 -17.00 3.69 -3.36
C THR A 87 -16.05 3.47 -2.20
N ASN A 88 -16.47 2.64 -1.26
CA ASN A 88 -15.72 2.38 -0.02
C ASN A 88 -14.84 1.13 -0.11
N VAL A 89 -14.74 0.51 -1.29
CA VAL A 89 -13.89 -0.65 -1.55
C VAL A 89 -12.69 -0.29 -2.43
N PRO A 90 -11.57 -1.02 -2.30
CA PRO A 90 -10.44 -0.89 -3.20
C PRO A 90 -10.80 -1.31 -4.62
N VAL A 91 -10.31 -0.53 -5.58
CA VAL A 91 -10.62 -0.68 -7.00
C VAL A 91 -9.36 -0.52 -7.82
N GLU A 92 -9.25 -1.26 -8.91
CA GLU A 92 -8.27 -1.06 -9.96
C GLU A 92 -8.96 -0.61 -11.23
N TYR A 93 -8.34 0.35 -11.90
CA TYR A 93 -8.78 0.88 -13.17
C TYR A 93 -7.84 0.41 -14.28
N SER A 94 -8.40 0.14 -15.46
CA SER A 94 -7.66 0.05 -16.72
C SER A 94 -8.35 0.98 -17.72
N VAL A 95 -7.54 1.69 -18.52
CA VAL A 95 -8.03 2.57 -19.57
C VAL A 95 -7.39 2.16 -20.88
N SER A 96 -8.19 1.80 -21.87
CA SER A 96 -7.67 1.46 -23.19
C SER A 96 -8.16 2.44 -24.25
N LEU A 97 -7.27 2.73 -25.21
CA LEU A 97 -7.57 3.50 -26.40
C LEU A 97 -7.50 2.54 -27.59
N THR A 98 -8.62 2.33 -28.27
CA THR A 98 -8.67 1.50 -29.48
C THR A 98 -8.86 2.40 -30.69
N PRO A 99 -7.81 2.63 -31.50
CA PRO A 99 -7.92 3.37 -32.75
C PRO A 99 -8.67 2.57 -33.82
N THR A 100 -9.44 3.26 -34.66
CA THR A 100 -10.13 2.70 -35.81
C THR A 100 -10.13 3.69 -36.98
N GLY A 101 -10.26 3.18 -38.21
CA GLY A 101 -10.31 4.00 -39.43
C GLY A 101 -8.95 4.16 -40.13
N GLU A 102 -9.00 4.73 -41.34
CA GLU A 102 -7.85 4.73 -42.27
C GLU A 102 -6.72 5.68 -41.84
N LEU A 103 -7.02 6.69 -41.02
CA LEU A 103 -6.01 7.61 -40.49
C LEU A 103 -5.18 6.98 -39.35
N LEU A 104 -5.76 6.02 -38.63
CA LEU A 104 -5.20 5.46 -37.40
C LEU A 104 -4.81 3.98 -37.55
N VAL A 105 -4.34 3.58 -38.74
CA VAL A 105 -3.86 2.21 -38.99
C VAL A 105 -2.55 2.00 -38.23
N ASN A 106 -2.65 1.47 -37.01
CA ASN A 106 -1.62 1.14 -36.02
C ASN A 106 -0.18 1.56 -36.40
N ASP A 107 0.53 0.73 -37.18
CA ASP A 107 1.98 0.89 -37.39
C ASP A 107 2.34 1.86 -38.54
N GLU A 108 1.35 2.29 -39.34
CA GLU A 108 1.55 3.19 -40.47
C GLU A 108 0.98 4.59 -40.21
N SER A 109 0.13 4.73 -39.19
CA SER A 109 -0.47 5.99 -38.77
C SER A 109 0.61 7.04 -38.51
N PRO A 110 0.51 8.25 -39.10
CA PRO A 110 1.41 9.34 -38.79
C PRO A 110 0.98 10.07 -37.50
N LEU A 111 -0.15 9.71 -36.91
CA LEU A 111 -0.62 10.27 -35.64
C LEU A 111 -0.07 9.48 -34.46
N ASN A 112 0.42 10.22 -33.47
CA ASN A 112 0.73 9.73 -32.15
C ASN A 112 -0.43 10.09 -31.21
N LEU A 113 -0.96 9.08 -30.52
CA LEU A 113 -1.96 9.25 -29.47
C LEU A 113 -1.31 8.99 -28.11
N THR A 114 -1.38 9.97 -27.22
CA THR A 114 -0.81 9.87 -25.88
C THR A 114 -1.89 10.10 -24.83
N LEU A 115 -2.08 9.17 -23.91
CA LEU A 115 -2.95 9.34 -22.75
C LEU A 115 -2.14 9.92 -21.58
N GLN A 116 -2.67 10.96 -20.95
CA GLN A 116 -2.06 11.61 -19.79
C GLN A 116 -3.01 11.62 -18.60
N ARG A 117 -2.45 11.42 -17.40
CA ARG A 117 -3.15 11.56 -16.11
C ARG A 117 -2.57 12.74 -15.34
N LEU A 118 -3.42 13.46 -14.61
CA LEU A 118 -2.98 14.51 -13.70
C LEU A 118 -2.54 13.90 -12.35
N MET A 119 -1.24 13.89 -12.08
CA MET A 119 -0.64 13.42 -10.83
C MET A 119 0.19 14.53 -10.19
N ASN A 120 -0.03 14.81 -8.90
CA ASN A 120 0.72 15.86 -8.18
C ASN A 120 0.73 17.23 -8.90
N ASP A 121 -0.42 17.61 -9.48
CA ASP A 121 -0.61 18.84 -10.26
C ASP A 121 0.18 18.92 -11.57
N GLU A 122 0.77 17.80 -12.01
CA GLU A 122 1.47 17.67 -13.29
C GLU A 122 0.82 16.63 -14.20
N TRP A 123 0.79 16.90 -15.50
CA TRP A 123 0.30 15.93 -16.49
C TRP A 123 1.41 14.97 -16.86
N VAL A 124 1.20 13.68 -16.59
CA VAL A 124 2.18 12.63 -16.82
C VAL A 124 1.63 11.63 -17.84
N THR A 125 2.44 11.26 -18.82
CA THR A 125 2.12 10.19 -19.78
C THR A 125 2.08 8.84 -19.09
N VAL A 126 1.05 8.06 -19.40
CA VAL A 126 0.72 6.83 -18.66
C VAL A 126 0.32 5.74 -19.66
N ASP A 127 0.86 4.54 -19.45
CA ASP A 127 0.49 3.34 -20.18
C ASP A 127 -0.57 2.57 -19.38
N TYR A 128 -1.77 2.43 -19.96
CA TYR A 128 -2.93 1.85 -19.27
C TYR A 128 -3.43 0.53 -19.86
N ALA A 129 -2.60 -0.12 -20.70
CA ALA A 129 -2.72 -1.57 -20.84
C ALA A 129 -2.49 -2.29 -19.49
N ALA A 130 -1.80 -1.64 -18.54
CA ALA A 130 -1.67 -2.08 -17.15
C ALA A 130 -2.80 -1.52 -16.26
N THR A 131 -3.21 -2.30 -15.25
CA THR A 131 -4.13 -1.82 -14.20
C THR A 131 -3.41 -0.93 -13.19
N PHE A 132 -4.15 -0.04 -12.54
CA PHE A 132 -3.63 0.82 -11.48
C PHE A 132 -4.70 1.09 -10.41
N ARG A 133 -4.25 1.38 -9.18
CA ARG A 133 -5.13 1.81 -8.09
C ARG A 133 -5.25 3.34 -8.09
N PRO A 134 -6.46 3.91 -7.94
CA PRO A 134 -6.63 5.36 -7.87
C PRO A 134 -6.06 5.89 -6.55
N GLU A 135 -5.43 7.06 -6.63
CA GLU A 135 -4.84 7.76 -5.47
C GLU A 135 -5.80 8.82 -4.91
N ARG A 136 -6.82 9.18 -5.69
CA ARG A 136 -7.78 10.25 -5.38
C ARG A 136 -9.20 9.81 -5.72
N ASP A 137 -10.17 10.50 -5.13
CA ASP A 137 -11.59 10.26 -5.42
C ASP A 137 -11.96 10.66 -6.86
N VAL A 138 -11.22 11.61 -7.44
CA VAL A 138 -11.39 12.06 -8.83
C VAL A 138 -10.05 11.98 -9.53
N GLU A 139 -10.01 11.16 -10.58
CA GLU A 139 -8.85 11.01 -11.45
C GLU A 139 -9.11 11.72 -12.77
N LYS A 140 -8.19 12.58 -13.20
CA LYS A 140 -8.35 13.41 -14.41
C LYS A 140 -7.44 12.94 -15.53
N TYR A 141 -8.00 12.84 -16.73
CA TYR A 141 -7.34 12.32 -17.92
C TYR A 141 -7.51 13.24 -19.11
N ARG A 142 -6.51 13.22 -19.98
CA ARG A 142 -6.60 13.81 -21.31
C ARG A 142 -5.90 12.97 -22.37
N VAL A 143 -6.46 12.95 -23.57
CA VAL A 143 -5.86 12.36 -24.76
C VAL A 143 -5.22 13.49 -25.55
N MET A 144 -3.90 13.37 -25.76
CA MET A 144 -3.13 14.24 -26.63
C MET A 144 -2.98 13.57 -28.00
N VAL A 145 -3.05 14.37 -29.05
CA VAL A 145 -2.77 13.95 -30.43
C VAL A 145 -1.69 14.85 -31.02
N ASP A 146 -0.70 14.24 -31.67
CA ASP A 146 0.29 14.96 -32.47
C ASP A 146 0.51 14.25 -33.82
N TRP A 147 0.83 15.04 -34.84
CA TRP A 147 1.18 14.56 -36.18
C TRP A 147 2.60 15.06 -36.52
N PRO A 148 3.67 14.33 -36.14
CA PRO A 148 5.03 14.68 -36.55
C PRO A 148 5.19 14.59 -38.06
N HIS A 149 6.03 15.45 -38.64
CA HIS A 149 6.35 15.37 -40.07
C HIS A 149 6.98 14.02 -40.44
N GLY A 150 6.46 13.41 -41.49
CA GLY A 150 6.87 12.10 -41.96
C GLY A 150 6.93 11.98 -43.49
N ASN A 151 7.68 10.99 -43.98
CA ASN A 151 7.78 10.74 -45.43
C ASN A 151 6.47 10.21 -46.04
N ASN A 152 5.54 9.74 -45.20
CA ASN A 152 4.24 9.17 -45.57
C ASN A 152 3.07 10.15 -45.37
N ASP A 153 3.29 11.40 -44.96
CA ASP A 153 2.24 12.39 -44.66
C ASP A 153 1.16 12.49 -45.77
N ILE A 154 1.60 12.53 -47.03
CA ILE A 154 0.71 12.63 -48.19
C ILE A 154 -0.24 11.43 -48.34
N ALA A 155 0.17 10.24 -47.87
CA ALA A 155 -0.62 9.03 -47.96
C ALA A 155 -1.83 9.03 -47.00
N PHE A 156 -1.88 9.99 -46.07
CA PHE A 156 -2.95 10.14 -45.07
C PHE A 156 -3.83 11.36 -45.30
N GLN A 157 -3.61 12.09 -46.40
CA GLN A 157 -4.44 13.24 -46.76
C GLN A 157 -5.92 12.84 -46.94
N GLY A 158 -6.80 13.51 -46.21
CA GLY A 158 -8.26 13.31 -46.29
C GLY A 158 -8.77 12.01 -45.64
N LYS A 159 -7.89 11.21 -45.05
CA LYS A 159 -8.29 10.05 -44.24
C LYS A 159 -8.82 10.50 -42.89
N SER A 160 -9.71 9.70 -42.32
CA SER A 160 -10.29 9.92 -41.00
C SER A 160 -10.14 8.69 -40.12
N GLY A 161 -10.31 8.86 -38.82
CA GLY A 161 -10.30 7.77 -37.84
C GLY A 161 -11.04 8.18 -36.57
N ASN A 162 -11.43 7.17 -35.80
CA ASN A 162 -12.11 7.30 -34.50
C ASN A 162 -11.29 6.60 -33.43
N VAL A 163 -11.40 7.06 -32.19
CA VAL A 163 -10.78 6.39 -31.04
C VAL A 163 -11.87 6.00 -30.05
N LYS A 164 -11.94 4.70 -29.72
CA LYS A 164 -12.76 4.20 -28.62
C LYS A 164 -11.96 4.29 -27.32
N ILE A 165 -12.52 4.94 -26.31
CA ILE A 165 -11.99 4.92 -24.94
C ILE A 165 -12.79 3.88 -24.15
N GLU A 166 -12.11 2.95 -23.50
CA GLU A 166 -12.74 1.99 -22.60
C GLU A 166 -12.11 2.10 -21.22
N VAL A 167 -12.94 2.33 -20.20
CA VAL A 167 -12.53 2.39 -18.80
C VAL A 167 -13.15 1.20 -18.08
N VAL A 168 -12.31 0.32 -17.55
CA VAL A 168 -12.73 -0.85 -16.78
C VAL A 168 -12.36 -0.64 -15.33
N ALA A 169 -13.36 -0.65 -14.45
CA ALA A 169 -13.15 -0.64 -13.00
C ALA A 169 -13.41 -2.04 -12.44
N THR A 170 -12.39 -2.61 -11.79
CA THR A 170 -12.46 -3.92 -11.15
C THR A 170 -12.32 -3.74 -9.65
N GLN A 171 -13.28 -4.25 -8.88
CA GLN A 171 -13.12 -4.35 -7.43
C GLN A 171 -12.00 -5.35 -7.14
N VAL A 172 -11.03 -4.95 -6.34
CA VAL A 172 -9.92 -5.81 -5.91
C VAL A 172 -10.03 -6.10 -4.42
N ALA A 173 -9.35 -7.15 -3.97
CA ALA A 173 -9.15 -7.36 -2.55
C ALA A 173 -8.48 -6.10 -1.98
N PRO A 174 -8.80 -5.73 -0.71
CA PRO A 174 -7.97 -4.77 -0.01
C PRO A 174 -6.51 -5.13 -0.17
N GLU A 175 -5.67 -4.12 -0.34
CA GLU A 175 -4.25 -4.31 -0.07
C GLU A 175 -4.18 -5.03 1.27
N GLU A 176 -3.54 -6.21 1.27
CA GLU A 176 -3.30 -6.90 2.53
C GLU A 176 -2.50 -5.89 3.36
N GLU A 177 -3.13 -5.36 4.42
CA GLU A 177 -2.40 -4.72 5.50
C GLU A 177 -1.19 -5.63 5.76
N PRO A 178 0.04 -5.09 5.81
CA PRO A 178 1.23 -5.92 5.96
C PRO A 178 0.94 -6.94 7.04
N THR A 179 0.92 -8.21 6.65
CA THR A 179 0.58 -9.28 7.58
C THR A 179 1.45 -9.08 8.79
N GLU A 180 0.83 -8.91 9.98
CA GLU A 180 1.61 -8.87 11.22
C GLU A 180 2.55 -10.07 11.15
N PRO A 181 3.87 -9.86 11.22
CA PRO A 181 4.83 -10.92 10.96
C PRO A 181 4.52 -12.08 11.91
N GLU A 182 4.48 -13.30 11.37
CA GLU A 182 4.27 -14.49 12.17
C GLU A 182 5.35 -14.57 13.26
N GLY A 183 4.99 -14.27 14.50
CA GLY A 183 5.91 -14.26 15.63
C GLY A 183 5.31 -13.61 16.88
N PRO A 184 5.90 -13.82 18.07
CA PRO A 184 5.58 -13.00 19.23
C PRO A 184 5.96 -11.54 18.96
N PRO A 185 5.36 -10.56 19.65
CA PRO A 185 5.81 -9.18 19.57
C PRO A 185 7.29 -9.12 19.98
N TYR A 186 8.13 -8.67 19.05
CA TYR A 186 9.56 -8.49 19.30
C TYR A 186 9.78 -7.10 19.88
N TYR A 187 10.60 -7.03 20.92
CA TYR A 187 10.95 -5.77 21.55
C TYR A 187 12.43 -5.50 21.37
N THR A 188 12.77 -4.23 21.15
CA THR A 188 14.14 -3.77 21.09
C THR A 188 14.74 -3.69 22.50
N GLY A 189 16.04 -3.96 22.61
CA GLY A 189 16.88 -3.40 23.66
C GLY A 189 17.04 -1.89 23.43
N GLU A 190 18.27 -1.40 23.27
CA GLU A 190 18.56 -0.01 22.90
C GLU A 190 18.41 0.24 21.39
N VAL A 191 17.72 1.34 21.06
CA VAL A 191 17.69 1.95 19.74
C VAL A 191 18.44 3.26 19.80
N LYS A 192 19.47 3.43 18.97
CA LYS A 192 20.23 4.67 18.83
C LYS A 192 20.05 5.23 17.43
N PHE A 193 19.76 6.52 17.34
CA PHE A 193 19.63 7.21 16.06
C PHE A 193 20.44 8.51 16.06
N LYS A 194 21.22 8.71 15.00
CA LYS A 194 21.99 9.93 14.75
C LYS A 194 21.75 10.38 13.32
N ALA A 195 21.07 11.51 13.15
CA ALA A 195 20.61 12.00 11.86
C ALA A 195 21.72 12.60 10.98
N THR A 196 22.72 13.24 11.58
CA THR A 196 23.82 13.93 10.86
C THR A 196 25.17 13.70 11.54
N HIS A 197 26.28 13.95 10.82
CA HIS A 197 27.64 13.81 11.34
C HIS A 197 27.87 14.53 12.68
N ASN A 198 27.40 15.78 12.76
CA ASN A 198 27.54 16.67 13.93
C ASN A 198 26.31 16.66 14.85
N GLY A 199 25.29 15.86 14.52
CA GLY A 199 24.06 15.77 15.30
C GLY A 199 24.22 14.98 16.60
N SER A 200 23.32 15.24 17.54
CA SER A 200 23.19 14.45 18.75
C SER A 200 22.72 13.03 18.42
N THR A 201 23.23 12.05 19.15
CA THR A 201 22.64 10.71 19.19
C THR A 201 21.46 10.73 20.14
N ARG A 202 20.30 10.26 19.67
CA ARG A 202 19.11 10.05 20.49
C ARG A 202 18.94 8.57 20.74
N THR A 203 18.49 8.22 21.93
CA THR A 203 18.33 6.83 22.34
C THR A 203 16.95 6.57 22.92
N THR A 204 16.43 5.38 22.68
CA THR A 204 15.23 4.85 23.33
C THR A 204 15.42 3.36 23.58
N THR A 205 14.57 2.76 24.40
CA THR A 205 14.57 1.31 24.65
C THR A 205 13.16 0.74 24.63
N ASN A 206 13.06 -0.59 24.61
CA ASN A 206 11.82 -1.34 24.81
C ASN A 206 10.69 -0.88 23.86
N LYS A 207 11.03 -0.76 22.58
CA LYS A 207 10.08 -0.46 21.51
C LYS A 207 9.71 -1.74 20.79
N GLU A 208 8.46 -1.83 20.39
CA GLU A 208 8.03 -2.94 19.54
C GLU A 208 8.69 -2.77 18.17
N VAL A 209 9.23 -3.88 17.64
CA VAL A 209 9.87 -3.93 16.34
C VAL A 209 9.22 -5.01 15.49
N VAL A 210 8.83 -4.60 14.29
CA VAL A 210 8.18 -5.44 13.28
C VAL A 210 9.15 -5.55 12.13
N PHE A 211 9.39 -6.74 11.60
CA PHE A 211 10.25 -6.93 10.43
C PHE A 211 9.75 -8.06 9.55
N TYR A 212 9.75 -7.82 8.24
CA TYR A 212 9.17 -8.69 7.24
C TYR A 212 9.76 -8.41 5.86
N THR A 213 9.47 -9.28 4.90
CA THR A 213 9.75 -9.07 3.48
C THR A 213 8.44 -8.68 2.81
N ASN A 214 8.39 -7.54 2.12
CA ASN A 214 7.19 -7.10 1.41
C ASN A 214 6.99 -7.85 0.08
N ASP A 215 5.89 -7.59 -0.61
CA ASP A 215 5.51 -8.24 -1.87
C ASP A 215 6.54 -8.09 -3.00
N ASN A 216 7.39 -7.05 -2.91
CA ASN A 216 8.48 -6.81 -3.86
C ASN A 216 9.76 -7.57 -3.51
N GLY A 217 9.73 -8.43 -2.48
CA GLY A 217 10.90 -9.14 -1.99
C GLY A 217 11.86 -8.25 -1.19
N MET A 218 11.44 -7.04 -0.80
CA MET A 218 12.29 -6.09 -0.08
C MET A 218 12.11 -6.22 1.43
N ARG A 219 13.23 -6.16 2.16
CA ARG A 219 13.24 -6.19 3.62
C ARG A 219 12.71 -4.88 4.22
N VAL A 220 11.81 -5.01 5.18
CA VAL A 220 11.21 -3.89 5.92
C VAL A 220 11.39 -4.10 7.42
N VAL A 221 11.73 -3.03 8.14
CA VAL A 221 11.79 -2.98 9.60
C VAL A 221 11.03 -1.75 10.08
N GLU A 222 10.13 -1.90 11.03
CA GLU A 222 9.39 -0.81 11.65
C GLU A 222 9.58 -0.82 13.16
N ILE A 223 9.89 0.34 13.74
CA ILE A 223 9.98 0.53 15.18
C ILE A 223 8.77 1.36 15.61
N LEU A 224 7.89 0.74 16.38
CA LEU A 224 6.67 1.37 16.89
C LEU A 224 6.99 2.08 18.21
N MET A 225 6.67 3.37 18.30
CA MET A 225 7.01 4.18 19.48
C MET A 225 6.13 3.87 20.70
N GLY A 226 4.92 3.35 20.48
CA GLY A 226 3.91 3.18 21.52
C GLY A 226 3.51 4.49 22.19
N ASP A 227 2.91 4.41 23.37
CA ASP A 227 2.60 5.58 24.19
C ASP A 227 3.87 6.12 24.86
N GLY A 228 4.31 7.33 24.49
CA GLY A 228 5.49 7.96 25.05
C GLY A 228 5.70 9.39 24.57
N ASN A 229 6.42 10.21 25.34
CA ASN A 229 6.73 11.60 25.01
C ASN A 229 8.20 11.98 25.32
N GLY A 230 9.10 11.01 25.26
CA GLY A 230 10.54 11.22 25.47
C GLY A 230 11.20 11.98 24.32
N ASP A 231 12.51 12.26 24.46
CA ASP A 231 13.26 12.99 23.42
C ASP A 231 13.30 12.21 22.10
N PHE A 232 13.39 10.89 22.14
CA PHE A 232 13.38 10.08 20.93
C PHE A 232 12.02 10.13 20.23
N GLU A 233 10.92 9.92 20.96
CA GLU A 233 9.56 9.95 20.41
C GLU A 233 9.23 11.32 19.82
N THR A 234 9.61 12.39 20.51
CA THR A 234 9.30 13.77 20.08
C THR A 234 10.19 14.28 18.95
N ARG A 235 11.43 13.80 18.83
CA ARG A 235 12.39 14.30 17.83
C ARG A 235 12.63 13.36 16.66
N VAL A 236 12.38 12.06 16.84
CA VAL A 236 12.57 11.01 15.82
C VAL A 236 11.22 10.40 15.47
N GLY A 237 10.44 9.98 16.47
CA GLY A 237 9.14 9.35 16.27
C GLY A 237 9.23 7.94 15.65
N LYS A 238 8.16 7.47 15.00
CA LYS A 238 8.16 6.16 14.32
C LYS A 238 9.34 6.07 13.35
N VAL A 239 9.99 4.91 13.30
CA VAL A 239 11.10 4.64 12.36
C VAL A 239 10.70 3.50 11.45
N THR A 240 10.90 3.68 10.14
CA THR A 240 10.75 2.64 9.11
C THR A 240 12.05 2.54 8.34
N VAL A 241 12.55 1.32 8.18
CA VAL A 241 13.70 0.98 7.35
C VAL A 241 13.20 0.12 6.20
N THR A 242 13.45 0.52 4.96
CA THR A 242 13.02 -0.22 3.78
C THR A 242 14.18 -0.42 2.84
N GLU A 243 14.38 -1.65 2.41
CA GLU A 243 15.31 -1.97 1.33
C GLU A 243 14.77 -1.41 0.01
N GLU A 244 15.61 -0.66 -0.71
CA GLU A 244 15.25 -0.02 -1.98
C GLU A 244 16.41 -0.05 -2.99
N LEU A 245 16.07 -0.12 -4.27
CA LEU A 245 17.02 0.03 -5.37
C LEU A 245 17.09 1.50 -5.79
N HIS A 246 18.25 2.13 -5.66
CA HIS A 246 18.47 3.51 -6.09
C HIS A 246 19.73 3.61 -6.96
N ASN A 247 19.57 4.05 -8.21
CA ASN A 247 20.65 4.14 -9.20
C ASN A 247 21.46 2.82 -9.36
N GLY A 248 20.75 1.69 -9.36
CA GLY A 248 21.38 0.36 -9.51
C GLY A 248 22.12 -0.16 -8.27
N ILE A 249 22.04 0.54 -7.13
CA ILE A 249 22.66 0.14 -5.86
C ILE A 249 21.55 -0.08 -4.83
N MET A 250 21.66 -1.17 -4.07
CA MET A 250 20.72 -1.48 -2.98
C MET A 250 21.05 -0.68 -1.72
N TYR A 251 20.03 -0.05 -1.15
CA TYR A 251 20.11 0.71 0.10
C TYR A 251 19.04 0.25 1.09
N PHE A 252 19.32 0.40 2.38
CA PHE A 252 18.30 0.57 3.40
C PHE A 252 18.02 2.06 3.54
N ARG A 253 16.83 2.48 3.12
CA ARG A 253 16.32 3.82 3.37
C ARG A 253 15.72 3.85 4.76
N VAL A 254 16.14 4.81 5.58
CA VAL A 254 15.54 5.04 6.90
C VAL A 254 14.68 6.28 6.81
N VAL A 255 13.42 6.12 7.20
CA VAL A 255 12.44 7.19 7.32
C VAL A 255 12.00 7.26 8.77
N THR A 256 11.90 8.48 9.27
CA THR A 256 11.46 8.80 10.63
C THR A 256 10.34 9.82 10.54
N GLU A 257 9.43 9.79 11.50
CA GLU A 257 8.27 10.68 11.53
C GLU A 257 8.65 12.15 11.74
N ASN A 258 9.57 12.43 12.67
CA ASN A 258 9.82 13.78 13.17
C ASN A 258 11.21 14.36 12.83
N GLU A 259 12.18 13.54 12.37
CA GLU A 259 13.50 14.04 12.01
C GLU A 259 13.57 14.48 10.54
N TYR A 260 13.91 15.76 10.32
CA TYR A 260 13.97 16.38 9.00
C TYR A 260 14.89 15.62 8.04
N TYR A 261 16.11 15.29 8.48
CA TYR A 261 17.12 14.65 7.63
C TYR A 261 16.80 13.21 7.23
N ALA A 262 15.81 12.59 7.90
CA ALA A 262 15.32 11.26 7.61
C ALA A 262 13.81 11.28 7.34
N SER A 263 13.30 12.32 6.70
CA SER A 263 11.88 12.42 6.33
C SER A 263 11.56 11.69 5.02
N PRO A 264 10.27 11.51 4.65
CA PRO A 264 9.89 10.92 3.36
C PRO A 264 10.39 11.67 2.12
N THR A 265 10.85 12.92 2.25
CA THR A 265 11.43 13.70 1.14
C THR A 265 12.95 13.78 1.20
N GLN A 266 13.57 13.40 2.33
CA GLN A 266 15.02 13.41 2.50
C GLN A 266 15.62 12.01 2.33
N ALA A 267 16.88 12.00 1.89
CA ALA A 267 17.60 10.80 1.51
C ALA A 267 18.53 10.30 2.63
N TRP A 268 17.95 9.78 3.73
CA TRP A 268 18.76 9.03 4.71
C TRP A 268 18.87 7.58 4.27
N ARG A 269 20.08 7.16 3.89
CA ARG A 269 20.34 5.85 3.31
C ARG A 269 21.61 5.21 3.88
N SER A 270 21.49 3.94 4.23
CA SER A 270 22.62 3.03 4.47
C SER A 270 22.74 2.10 3.27
N ARG A 271 23.94 1.84 2.76
CA ARG A 271 24.08 0.81 1.71
C ARG A 271 23.86 -0.57 2.32
N VAL A 272 23.22 -1.48 1.58
CA VAL A 272 22.99 -2.85 2.06
C VAL A 272 24.30 -3.58 2.32
N ASP A 273 25.31 -3.37 1.48
CA ASP A 273 26.66 -3.94 1.64
C ASP A 273 27.48 -3.33 2.80
N ARG A 274 26.92 -2.34 3.50
CA ARG A 274 27.52 -1.72 4.70
C ARG A 274 26.76 -2.05 5.97
N LEU A 275 25.71 -2.88 5.91
CA LEU A 275 25.02 -3.34 7.10
C LEU A 275 26.03 -3.96 8.07
N ASP A 276 26.03 -3.48 9.31
CA ASP A 276 26.98 -3.90 10.33
C ASP A 276 26.27 -4.79 11.35
N LEU A 277 26.63 -6.07 11.32
CA LEU A 277 26.18 -7.14 12.20
C LEU A 277 27.36 -7.67 13.05
N SER A 278 28.38 -6.84 13.29
CA SER A 278 29.60 -7.28 14.01
C SER A 278 29.39 -7.51 15.50
N VAL A 279 28.31 -6.98 16.07
CA VAL A 279 27.92 -7.17 17.47
C VAL A 279 26.68 -8.04 17.50
N GLU A 280 26.78 -9.17 18.20
CA GLU A 280 25.67 -10.13 18.35
C GLU A 280 24.43 -9.45 18.93
N GLY A 281 23.28 -9.64 18.29
CA GLY A 281 22.01 -9.05 18.70
C GLY A 281 21.85 -7.56 18.33
N VAL A 282 22.78 -6.96 17.59
CA VAL A 282 22.69 -5.55 17.17
C VAL A 282 22.75 -5.42 15.65
N VAL A 283 21.79 -4.71 15.09
CA VAL A 283 21.75 -4.34 13.67
C VAL A 283 22.07 -2.87 13.53
N ASN A 284 23.18 -2.56 12.87
CA ASN A 284 23.63 -1.19 12.66
C ASN A 284 23.56 -0.82 11.17
N PHE A 285 22.85 0.26 10.87
CA PHE A 285 22.66 0.85 9.55
C PHE A 285 23.53 2.12 9.43
N PRO A 286 24.79 2.02 8.96
CA PRO A 286 25.65 3.19 8.82
C PRO A 286 25.33 4.00 7.55
N ALA A 287 25.10 5.31 7.72
CA ALA A 287 24.99 6.24 6.61
C ALA A 287 26.34 6.91 6.29
N THR A 288 26.42 7.53 5.11
CA THR A 288 27.62 8.24 4.67
C THR A 288 27.89 9.45 5.58
N LEU A 289 29.15 9.69 5.93
CA LEU A 289 29.60 10.74 6.88
C LEU A 289 29.21 10.49 8.34
N SER A 290 29.02 9.23 8.74
CA SER A 290 28.78 8.80 10.13
C SER A 290 27.42 9.04 10.82
N PRO A 291 26.31 9.46 10.18
CA PRO A 291 24.99 9.17 10.74
C PRO A 291 24.75 7.66 10.81
N TYR A 292 23.89 7.22 11.73
CA TYR A 292 23.57 5.80 11.86
C TYR A 292 22.23 5.58 12.58
N LEU A 293 21.67 4.39 12.37
CA LEU A 293 20.60 3.79 13.16
C LEU A 293 21.12 2.46 13.69
N SER A 294 21.09 2.26 15.00
CA SER A 294 21.47 1.00 15.65
C SER A 294 20.27 0.47 16.41
N ILE A 295 19.93 -0.80 16.21
CA ILE A 295 18.80 -1.47 16.85
C ILE A 295 19.33 -2.72 17.54
N GLU A 296 19.23 -2.78 18.86
CA GLU A 296 19.45 -4.02 19.61
C GLU A 296 18.18 -4.86 19.57
N SER A 297 18.23 -6.01 18.90
CA SER A 297 17.18 -7.02 18.86
C SER A 297 17.77 -8.32 18.31
N GLU A 298 17.80 -9.36 19.13
CA GLU A 298 18.31 -10.69 18.74
C GLU A 298 17.48 -11.29 17.59
N ALA A 299 16.17 -11.11 17.62
CA ALA A 299 15.28 -11.60 16.57
C ALA A 299 15.54 -10.91 15.23
N LEU A 300 15.68 -9.57 15.24
CA LEU A 300 16.00 -8.81 14.03
C LEU A 300 17.39 -9.16 13.50
N TYR A 301 18.37 -9.28 14.40
CA TYR A 301 19.73 -9.68 14.06
C TYR A 301 19.77 -11.03 13.36
N ASN A 302 19.12 -12.05 13.94
CA ASN A 302 19.02 -13.37 13.35
C ASN A 302 18.29 -13.34 11.99
N TRP A 303 17.28 -12.50 11.83
CA TRP A 303 16.59 -12.34 10.55
C TRP A 303 17.50 -11.80 9.45
N PHE A 304 18.39 -10.84 9.74
CA PHE A 304 19.36 -10.33 8.76
C PHE A 304 20.52 -11.27 8.44
N GLN A 305 20.74 -12.32 9.25
CA GLN A 305 21.75 -13.34 8.97
C GLN A 305 21.27 -14.45 8.04
N ASN A 306 19.95 -14.64 7.92
CA ASN A 306 19.33 -15.66 7.08
C ASN A 306 19.00 -15.09 5.69
#